data_AF-A0AAJ6JD84-F1
#
_entry.id   AF-A0AAJ6JD84-F1
#
_cell.length_a   1.000
_cell.length_b   1.000
_cell.length_c   1.000
_cell.angle_alpha   90.00
_cell.angle_beta   90.00
_cell.angle_gamma   90.00
#
_symmetry.space_group_name_H-M   'P 1'
#
loop_
_entity.id
_entity.type
_entity.pdbx_description
1 polymer ?
#
loop_
_entity_poly.entity_id
_entity_poly.type
_entity_poly.pdbx_seq_one_letter_code
_entity_poly.pdbx_strand_id
1 'polypeptide(L)'
;MLAAGVVTIGLGIDGAGWSGAAVAQKKSQGRESVDRIVTSLRAVDTAYASGNATEAETRFREARAAWNSVAPRISAREAREQQLLFDSLGNQLKSGAPATKVKSTVSGMIGELHEDIERELR
;
A
#
# COMPACT_ATOMS: atom_id res chain seq x y z
N MET A 1 -4.72 -36.58 49.30
CA MET A 1 -3.53 -36.08 48.60
C MET A 1 -3.96 -35.26 47.40
N LEU A 2 -3.83 -33.94 47.48
CA LEU A 2 -3.82 -33.05 46.32
C LEU A 2 -2.64 -32.11 46.55
N ALA A 3 -1.59 -32.31 45.75
CA ALA A 3 -0.34 -31.58 45.87
C ALA A 3 -0.54 -30.13 45.44
N ALA A 4 -0.11 -29.22 46.32
CA ALA A 4 0.07 -27.81 46.00
C ALA A 4 1.17 -27.67 44.94
N GLY A 5 0.87 -26.96 43.86
CA GLY A 5 1.85 -26.45 42.91
C GLY A 5 1.87 -24.94 43.00
N VAL A 6 2.68 -24.39 43.90
CA VAL A 6 3.09 -22.99 43.86
C VAL A 6 4.21 -22.89 42.82
N VAL A 7 4.00 -22.09 41.77
CA VAL A 7 5.09 -21.54 40.97
C VAL A 7 5.13 -20.05 41.22
N THR A 8 6.01 -19.67 42.14
CA THR A 8 6.62 -18.33 42.15
C THR A 8 7.82 -18.37 41.19
N ILE A 9 8.29 -17.18 40.79
CA ILE A 9 9.50 -16.83 39.98
C ILE A 9 9.07 -16.29 38.59
N GLY A 10 9.32 -15.03 38.22
CA GLY A 10 10.08 -13.99 38.89
C GLY A 10 9.89 -12.62 38.23
N LEU A 11 10.19 -11.57 39.00
CA LEU A 11 10.49 -10.24 38.50
C LEU A 11 11.76 -10.34 37.64
N GLY A 12 11.60 -10.25 36.33
CA GLY A 12 12.69 -10.25 35.36
C GLY A 12 12.28 -9.44 34.13
N ILE A 13 12.72 -8.19 34.09
CA ILE A 13 12.94 -7.36 32.90
C ILE A 13 13.36 -8.20 31.68
N ASP A 14 12.59 -8.17 30.59
CA ASP A 14 13.07 -8.38 29.20
C ASP A 14 11.96 -8.02 28.18
N GLY A 15 11.48 -6.77 28.23
CA GLY A 15 10.48 -6.22 27.30
C GLY A 15 11.05 -5.72 25.96
N ALA A 16 12.29 -6.06 25.59
CA ALA A 16 13.00 -5.37 24.50
C ALA A 16 13.05 -6.12 23.15
N GLY A 17 12.67 -7.41 23.07
CA GLY A 17 12.86 -8.22 21.85
C GLY A 17 11.64 -8.30 20.92
N TRP A 18 10.43 -8.41 21.48
CA TRP A 18 9.22 -8.70 20.70
C TRP A 18 8.70 -7.47 19.93
N SER A 19 8.77 -6.30 20.56
CA SER A 19 8.24 -5.06 19.99
C SER A 19 9.07 -4.58 18.79
N GLY A 20 10.39 -4.73 18.84
CA GLY A 20 11.28 -4.31 17.74
C GLY A 20 11.12 -5.16 16.48
N ALA A 21 11.04 -6.49 16.63
CA ALA A 21 10.85 -7.42 15.52
C ALA A 21 9.47 -7.26 14.86
N ALA A 22 8.41 -7.12 15.67
CA ALA A 22 7.06 -6.89 15.16
C ALA A 22 6.91 -5.55 14.41
N VAL A 23 7.54 -4.49 14.92
CA VAL A 23 7.56 -3.17 14.26
C VAL A 23 8.37 -3.23 12.96
N ALA A 24 9.54 -3.87 12.96
CA ALA A 24 10.35 -4.04 11.76
C ALA A 24 9.62 -4.85 10.66
N GLN A 25 8.90 -5.90 11.05
CA GLN A 25 8.10 -6.70 10.13
C GLN A 25 6.90 -5.91 9.57
N LYS A 26 6.22 -5.11 10.39
CA LYS A 26 5.10 -4.27 9.92
C LYS A 26 5.58 -3.22 8.91
N LYS A 27 6.76 -2.64 9.16
CA LYS A 27 7.42 -1.68 8.29
C LYS A 27 7.90 -2.27 6.96
N SER A 28 8.46 -3.48 6.96
CA SER A 28 8.86 -4.17 5.73
C SER A 28 7.66 -4.54 4.86
N GLN A 29 6.59 -5.02 5.48
CA GLN A 29 5.33 -5.34 4.79
C GLN A 29 4.65 -4.09 4.21
N GLY A 30 4.73 -2.95 4.90
CA GLY A 30 4.22 -1.67 4.41
C GLY A 30 4.91 -1.23 3.13
N ARG A 31 6.25 -1.22 3.14
CA ARG A 31 7.07 -0.87 1.96
C ARG A 31 6.82 -1.80 0.78
N GLU A 32 6.84 -3.11 1.03
CA GLU A 32 6.59 -4.09 -0.03
C GLU A 32 5.21 -3.90 -0.67
N SER A 33 4.20 -3.51 0.12
CA SER A 33 2.86 -3.23 -0.41
C SER A 33 2.85 -1.97 -1.27
N VAL A 34 3.54 -0.90 -0.86
CA VAL A 34 3.67 0.34 -1.65
C VAL A 34 4.44 0.08 -2.95
N ASP A 35 5.55 -0.65 -2.89
CA ASP A 35 6.36 -1.02 -4.06
C ASP A 35 5.55 -1.76 -5.13
N ARG A 36 4.66 -2.67 -4.71
CA ARG A 36 3.75 -3.37 -5.62
C ARG A 36 2.77 -2.40 -6.29
N ILE A 37 2.18 -1.47 -5.54
CA ILE A 37 1.28 -0.46 -6.10
C ILE A 37 2.02 0.38 -7.14
N VAL A 38 3.20 0.89 -6.80
CA VAL A 38 4.03 1.72 -7.68
C VAL A 38 4.41 0.97 -8.95
N THR A 39 4.80 -0.30 -8.83
CA THR A 39 5.14 -1.16 -9.97
C THR A 39 3.95 -1.34 -10.90
N SER A 40 2.77 -1.67 -10.37
CA SER A 40 1.55 -1.81 -11.18
C SER A 40 1.13 -0.48 -11.82
N LEU A 41 1.25 0.66 -11.12
CA LEU A 41 0.95 1.98 -11.69
C LEU A 41 1.89 2.35 -12.86
N ARG A 42 3.19 2.06 -12.75
CA ARG A 42 4.13 2.25 -13.88
C ARG A 42 3.78 1.35 -15.07
N ALA A 43 3.29 0.14 -14.79
CA ALA A 43 2.82 -0.77 -15.83
C ALA A 43 1.52 -0.26 -16.50
N VAL A 44 0.63 0.43 -15.77
CA VAL A 44 -0.53 1.14 -16.35
C VAL A 44 -0.06 2.19 -17.35
N ASP A 45 0.87 3.08 -16.96
CA ASP A 45 1.39 4.13 -17.86
C ASP A 45 2.00 3.53 -19.13
N THR A 46 2.83 2.50 -18.97
CA THR A 46 3.50 1.81 -20.09
C THR A 46 2.51 1.15 -21.04
N ALA A 47 1.54 0.40 -20.50
CA ALA A 47 0.53 -0.28 -21.30
C ALA A 47 -0.40 0.72 -22.00
N TYR A 48 -0.80 1.79 -21.31
CA TYR A 48 -1.68 2.80 -21.86
C TYR A 48 -1.00 3.62 -22.97
N ALA A 49 0.26 4.02 -22.76
CA ALA A 49 1.05 4.75 -23.75
C ALA A 49 1.33 3.94 -25.03
N SER A 50 1.36 2.60 -24.93
CA SER A 50 1.48 1.71 -26.09
C SER A 50 0.15 1.38 -26.77
N GLY A 51 -0.97 1.96 -26.31
CA GLY A 51 -2.30 1.69 -26.86
C GLY A 51 -2.90 0.36 -26.43
N ASN A 52 -2.28 -0.37 -25.50
CA ASN A 52 -2.78 -1.62 -24.98
C ASN A 52 -3.74 -1.39 -23.80
N ALA A 53 -4.98 -1.02 -24.14
CA ALA A 53 -6.02 -0.69 -23.14
C ALA A 53 -6.35 -1.88 -22.21
N THR A 54 -6.38 -3.11 -22.72
CA THR A 54 -6.67 -4.31 -21.94
C THR A 54 -5.61 -4.57 -20.86
N GLU A 55 -4.34 -4.42 -21.24
CA GLU A 55 -3.24 -4.56 -20.29
C GLU A 55 -3.27 -3.41 -19.27
N ALA A 56 -3.50 -2.17 -19.70
CA ALA A 56 -3.60 -1.02 -18.80
C ALA A 56 -4.71 -1.21 -17.76
N GLU A 57 -5.88 -1.71 -18.16
CA GLU A 57 -6.98 -2.02 -17.23
C GLU A 57 -6.63 -3.16 -16.27
N THR A 58 -5.91 -4.19 -16.74
CA THR A 58 -5.44 -5.29 -15.89
C THR A 58 -4.46 -4.79 -14.84
N ARG A 59 -3.45 -4.01 -15.23
CA ARG A 59 -2.49 -3.39 -14.29
C ARG A 59 -3.14 -2.41 -13.33
N PHE A 60 -4.16 -1.69 -13.77
CA PHE A 60 -4.93 -0.80 -12.90
C PHE A 60 -5.67 -1.59 -11.83
N ARG A 61 -6.30 -2.72 -12.19
CA ARG A 61 -6.95 -3.61 -11.21
C ARG A 61 -5.95 -4.20 -10.22
N GLU A 62 -4.75 -4.58 -10.66
CA GLU A 62 -3.67 -5.03 -9.77
C GLU A 62 -3.28 -3.93 -8.76
N ALA A 63 -3.03 -2.71 -9.25
CA ALA A 63 -2.68 -1.57 -8.40
C ALA A 63 -3.79 -1.26 -7.38
N ARG A 64 -5.06 -1.31 -7.82
CA ARG A 64 -6.24 -1.08 -6.98
C ARG A 64 -6.40 -2.18 -5.92
N ALA A 65 -6.17 -3.43 -6.27
CA ALA A 65 -6.23 -4.55 -5.32
C ALA A 65 -5.12 -4.43 -4.25
N ALA A 66 -3.90 -4.08 -4.66
CA ALA A 66 -2.81 -3.82 -3.73
C ALA A 66 -3.14 -2.62 -2.81
N TRP A 67 -3.68 -1.53 -3.35
CA TRP A 67 -4.15 -0.40 -2.56
C TRP A 67 -5.22 -0.78 -1.52
N ASN A 68 -6.22 -1.57 -1.89
CA ASN A 68 -7.26 -2.02 -0.96
C ASN A 68 -6.71 -2.83 0.23
N SER A 69 -5.52 -3.43 0.09
CA SER A 69 -4.84 -4.12 1.20
C SER A 69 -4.08 -3.17 2.15
N VAL A 70 -3.71 -1.99 1.66
CA VAL A 70 -2.97 -0.95 2.39
C VAL A 70 -3.89 0.06 3.06
N ALA A 71 -4.95 0.49 2.38
CA ALA A 71 -5.87 1.54 2.84
C ALA A 71 -6.38 1.36 4.29
N PRO A 72 -6.69 0.13 4.78
CA PRO A 72 -7.13 -0.06 6.17
C PRO A 72 -6.04 0.14 7.23
N ARG A 73 -4.77 0.31 6.83
CA ARG A 73 -3.61 0.35 7.73
C ARG A 73 -3.07 1.76 7.98
N ILE A 74 -3.65 2.76 7.32
CA ILE A 74 -3.23 4.17 7.36
C ILE A 74 -4.40 5.04 7.83
N SER A 75 -4.17 6.34 8.02
CA SER A 75 -5.26 7.25 8.38
C SER A 75 -6.37 7.28 7.31
N ALA A 76 -7.62 7.47 7.77
CA ALA A 76 -8.78 7.56 6.89
C ALA A 76 -8.70 8.75 5.92
N ARG A 77 -7.96 9.81 6.29
CA ARG A 77 -7.72 10.97 5.44
C ARG A 77 -6.88 10.58 4.24
N GLU A 78 -5.69 10.04 4.48
CA GLU A 78 -4.77 9.60 3.42
C GLU A 78 -5.38 8.51 2.55
N ALA A 79 -6.10 7.58 3.17
CA ALA A 79 -6.85 6.56 2.44
C ALA A 79 -7.88 7.18 1.47
N ARG A 80 -8.59 8.24 1.90
CA ARG A 80 -9.57 8.90 1.05
C ARG A 80 -8.92 9.69 -0.09
N GLU A 81 -7.84 10.41 0.18
CA GLU A 81 -7.13 11.22 -0.82
C GLU A 81 -6.58 10.32 -1.95
N GLN A 82 -5.89 9.24 -1.60
CA GLN A 82 -5.37 8.29 -2.58
C GLN A 82 -6.50 7.52 -3.32
N GLN A 83 -7.60 7.22 -2.64
CA GLN A 83 -8.77 6.58 -3.25
C GLN A 83 -9.36 7.43 -4.39
N LEU A 84 -9.46 8.75 -4.20
CA LEU A 84 -9.95 9.68 -5.23
C LEU A 84 -9.04 9.70 -6.46
N LEU A 85 -7.72 9.57 -6.27
CA LEU A 85 -6.78 9.48 -7.38
C LEU A 85 -6.97 8.18 -8.19
N PHE A 86 -7.15 7.04 -7.53
CA PHE A 86 -7.48 5.80 -8.22
C PHE A 86 -8.81 5.89 -8.96
N ASP A 87 -9.84 6.52 -8.37
CA ASP A 87 -11.13 6.71 -9.03
C ASP A 87 -10.99 7.59 -10.29
N SER A 88 -10.21 8.68 -10.19
CA SER A 88 -9.86 9.56 -11.31
C SER A 88 -9.12 8.79 -12.42
N LEU A 89 -8.09 8.02 -12.07
CA LEU A 89 -7.34 7.21 -13.04
C LEU A 89 -8.25 6.19 -13.73
N GLY A 90 -9.08 5.47 -12.98
CA GLY A 90 -10.03 4.51 -13.54
C GLY A 90 -11.02 5.15 -14.52
N ASN A 91 -11.50 6.36 -14.22
CA ASN A 91 -12.34 7.13 -15.14
C ASN A 91 -11.60 7.57 -16.40
N GLN A 92 -10.34 8.01 -16.27
CA GLN A 92 -9.51 8.41 -17.42
C GLN A 92 -9.25 7.23 -18.37
N LEU A 93 -8.96 6.04 -17.83
CA LEU A 93 -8.76 4.83 -18.63
C LEU A 93 -10.03 4.49 -19.42
N LYS A 94 -11.20 4.50 -18.74
CA LYS A 94 -12.51 4.20 -19.37
C LYS A 94 -12.93 5.23 -20.42
N SER A 95 -12.63 6.51 -20.18
CA SER A 95 -13.03 7.58 -21.09
C SER A 95 -12.07 7.75 -22.28
N GLY A 96 -10.98 6.97 -22.37
CA GLY A 96 -9.98 7.15 -23.42
C GLY A 96 -9.24 8.49 -23.30
N ALA A 97 -8.92 8.94 -22.08
CA ALA A 97 -8.21 10.20 -21.86
C ALA A 97 -6.84 10.22 -22.59
N PRO A 98 -6.30 11.40 -22.95
CA PRO A 98 -4.97 11.48 -23.55
C PRO A 98 -3.90 10.81 -22.68
N ALA A 99 -2.98 10.07 -23.30
CA ALA A 99 -1.91 9.36 -22.57
C ALA A 99 -1.07 10.28 -21.67
N THR A 100 -0.86 11.54 -22.07
CA THR A 100 -0.18 12.55 -21.24
C THR A 100 -0.92 12.85 -19.93
N LYS A 101 -2.25 12.82 -19.94
CA LYS A 101 -3.09 13.03 -18.75
C LYS A 101 -3.04 11.82 -17.83
N VAL A 102 -3.10 10.61 -18.40
CA VAL A 102 -2.94 9.35 -17.65
C VAL A 102 -1.57 9.30 -16.98
N LYS A 103 -0.50 9.59 -17.74
CA LYS A 103 0.88 9.65 -17.23
C LYS A 103 1.05 10.64 -16.08
N SER A 104 0.49 11.85 -16.23
CA SER A 104 0.54 12.86 -15.17
C SER A 104 -0.16 12.41 -13.90
N THR A 105 -1.32 11.75 -14.03
CA THR A 105 -2.08 11.22 -12.90
C THR A 105 -1.31 10.10 -12.21
N VAL A 106 -0.78 9.14 -12.96
CA VAL A 106 0.07 8.04 -12.44
C VAL A 106 1.30 8.58 -11.71
N SER A 107 1.97 9.58 -12.29
CA SER A 107 3.17 10.18 -11.70
C SER A 107 2.85 10.89 -10.38
N GLY A 108 1.74 11.64 -10.33
CA GLY A 108 1.25 12.24 -9.09
C GLY A 108 0.96 11.19 -8.02
N MET A 109 0.19 10.15 -8.37
CA MET A 109 -0.11 9.04 -7.46
C MET A 109 1.13 8.37 -6.86
N ILE A 110 2.19 8.17 -7.66
CA ILE A 110 3.45 7.59 -7.17
C ILE A 110 4.16 8.55 -6.19
N GLY A 111 4.08 9.86 -6.42
CA GLY A 111 4.57 10.87 -5.48
C GLY A 111 3.88 10.76 -4.12
N GLU A 112 2.54 10.85 -4.10
CA GLU A 112 1.73 10.75 -2.87
C GLU A 112 1.98 9.43 -2.10
N LEU A 113 2.13 8.30 -2.83
CA LEU A 113 2.42 7.01 -2.22
C LEU A 113 3.74 6.99 -1.43
N HIS A 114 4.80 7.56 -1.99
CA HIS A 114 6.10 7.63 -1.31
C HIS A 114 6.15 8.70 -0.22
N GLU A 115 5.42 9.79 -0.42
CA GLU A 115 5.43 10.90 0.53
C GLU A 115 4.52 10.59 1.72
N ASP A 116 3.22 10.43 1.52
CA ASP A 116 2.27 10.37 2.63
C ASP A 116 2.01 8.94 3.11
N ILE A 117 1.87 7.99 2.19
CA ILE A 117 1.47 6.63 2.55
C ILE A 117 2.62 5.86 3.20
N GLU A 118 3.84 5.97 2.67
CA GLU A 118 5.01 5.37 3.32
C GLU A 118 5.30 5.95 4.72
N ARG A 119 4.93 7.22 4.98
CA ARG A 119 5.10 7.82 6.32
C ARG A 119 4.14 7.20 7.32
N GLU A 120 2.89 6.95 6.92
CA GLU A 120 1.84 6.34 7.74
C GLU A 120 2.11 4.86 8.07
N LEU A 121 2.87 4.17 7.22
CA LEU A 121 3.17 2.73 7.37
C LEU A 121 4.46 2.43 8.18
N ARG A 122 5.09 3.44 8.78
CA ARG A 122 6.36 3.31 9.52
C ARG A 122 6.22 2.82 10.96
#